data_AF-A0AAV4RPN7-F1
#
_entry.id   AF-A0AAV4RPN7-F1
#
_cell.length_a   1.000
_cell.length_b   1.000
_cell.length_c   1.000
_cell.angle_alpha   90.00
_cell.angle_beta   90.00
_cell.angle_gamma   90.00
#
_symmetry.space_group_name_H-M   'P 1'
#
loop_
_entity.id
_entity.type
_entity.pdbx_description
1 polymer ?
#
loop_
_entity_poly.entity_id
_entity_poly.type
_entity_poly.pdbx_seq_one_letter_code
_entity_poly.pdbx_strand_id
1 'polypeptide(L)'
;MQGLCNCSTWACSWCVHENTCTSNATTCSRRVIVGESNPQNSLIKGRQHCPSFNIDDEILLPNGVRKEISIGVKNLLTPLEGFQCVVEIEGAKERVFARVRDNTVICAENMYTYEAEIGQVQASLTVLWNGDTFIDKTNVTLYKCHLLGSHGGRADCSLCMTRERKYQCAWCGTSCSYSESCIDPVATSCPPPHIDWIHPLSGPLEGGTLVTIEGSNLGSKVKKKYKTAGYHWWYTLYTSGIQYFSQNCLSNWCKFEWSHACSSCCWKQSWSHKSSRKFHYKAVELTGVYPNVGPQSGGTRLYLKGSNLNIGSQVEVMLDDLPCRVERSLASSSQISCRTTRSPVPSYVVSQLILRIDGANITYANPFTYTSDPTLRYIHPLKSFMSGGHM
;
A
#
# COMPACT_ATOMS: atom_id res chain seq x y z
N MET A 1 35.77 -11.85 6.48
CA MET A 1 37.24 -11.78 6.70
C MET A 1 38.04 -12.34 5.54
N GLN A 2 37.67 -13.48 4.93
CA GLN A 2 38.37 -14.06 3.77
C GLN A 2 38.42 -13.12 2.56
N GLY A 3 37.28 -12.51 2.17
CA GLY A 3 37.24 -11.52 1.09
C GLY A 3 38.09 -10.28 1.36
N LEU A 4 38.29 -9.89 2.62
CA LEU A 4 39.14 -8.76 3.01
C LEU A 4 40.63 -9.10 2.86
N CYS A 5 41.05 -10.33 3.15
CA CYS A 5 42.43 -10.78 2.91
C CYS A 5 42.73 -10.86 1.42
N ASN A 6 41.80 -11.43 0.65
CA ASN A 6 42.01 -11.76 -0.75
C ASN A 6 41.88 -10.55 -1.69
N CYS A 7 41.10 -9.53 -1.29
CA CYS A 7 41.01 -8.22 -1.94
C CYS A 7 41.87 -7.15 -1.24
N SER A 8 42.78 -7.55 -0.34
CA SER A 8 43.71 -6.62 0.30
C SER A 8 44.61 -5.97 -0.74
N THR A 9 44.97 -4.69 -0.55
CA THR A 9 45.97 -4.01 -1.37
C THR A 9 47.39 -4.53 -1.14
N TRP A 10 47.58 -5.36 -0.10
CA TRP A 10 48.85 -5.95 0.28
C TRP A 10 48.99 -7.36 -0.28
N ALA A 11 50.24 -7.82 -0.49
CA ALA A 11 50.53 -9.17 -0.98
C ALA A 11 50.29 -10.23 0.12
N CYS A 12 49.02 -10.57 0.32
CA CYS A 12 48.57 -11.57 1.28
C CYS A 12 48.11 -12.85 0.57
N SER A 13 48.03 -13.93 1.34
CA SER A 13 47.53 -15.22 0.92
C SER A 13 46.64 -15.79 2.03
N TRP A 14 45.58 -16.45 1.63
CA TRP A 14 44.61 -17.04 2.55
C TRP A 14 44.86 -18.54 2.71
N CYS A 15 45.20 -18.97 3.92
CA CYS A 15 45.32 -20.38 4.28
C CYS A 15 43.91 -20.94 4.56
N VAL A 16 43.38 -21.80 3.68
CA VAL A 16 41.98 -22.23 3.74
C VAL A 16 41.70 -23.15 4.93
N HIS A 17 42.65 -24.01 5.33
CA HIS A 17 42.45 -24.96 6.44
C HIS A 17 42.59 -24.29 7.81
N GLU A 18 43.56 -23.38 7.94
CA GLU A 18 43.87 -22.65 9.15
C GLU A 18 42.93 -21.46 9.35
N ASN A 19 42.16 -21.10 8.32
CA ASN A 19 41.26 -19.95 8.30
C ASN A 19 41.99 -18.64 8.69
N THR A 20 43.22 -18.46 8.18
CA THR A 20 44.07 -17.29 8.49
C THR A 20 44.61 -16.60 7.24
N CYS A 21 44.76 -15.27 7.35
CA CYS A 21 45.43 -14.44 6.36
C CYS A 21 46.91 -14.30 6.72
N THR A 22 47.80 -14.66 5.81
CA THR A 22 49.26 -14.59 6.01
C THR A 22 49.93 -13.90 4.83
N SER A 23 51.02 -13.18 5.06
CA SER A 23 51.90 -12.69 3.99
C SER A 23 52.83 -13.80 3.46
N ASN A 24 53.04 -14.87 4.23
CA ASN A 24 53.91 -15.97 3.85
C ASN A 24 53.10 -17.26 3.66
N ALA A 25 52.85 -17.62 2.39
CA ALA A 25 52.06 -18.79 2.01
C ALA A 25 52.71 -20.15 2.39
N THR A 26 54.00 -20.18 2.71
CA THR A 26 54.70 -21.43 3.07
C THR A 26 54.27 -22.00 4.42
N THR A 27 53.59 -21.21 5.26
CA THR A 27 53.08 -21.67 6.56
C THR A 27 51.73 -22.37 6.47
N CYS A 28 51.08 -22.38 5.30
CA CYS A 28 49.80 -23.03 5.12
C CYS A 28 49.98 -24.53 4.84
N SER A 29 49.17 -25.39 5.46
CA SER A 29 49.37 -26.84 5.37
C SER A 29 48.99 -27.45 4.02
N ARG A 30 47.99 -26.89 3.31
CA ARG A 30 47.42 -27.52 2.09
C ARG A 30 46.98 -26.53 1.02
N ARG A 31 45.78 -25.95 1.14
CA ARG A 31 45.20 -25.09 0.09
C ARG A 31 45.40 -23.63 0.43
N VAL A 32 46.04 -22.90 -0.48
CA VAL A 32 46.31 -21.46 -0.38
C VAL A 32 45.60 -20.75 -1.52
N ILE A 33 44.86 -19.69 -1.18
CA ILE A 33 44.31 -18.77 -2.18
C ILE A 33 45.19 -17.52 -2.16
N VAL A 34 45.85 -17.25 -3.28
CA VAL A 34 46.76 -16.12 -3.40
C VAL A 34 45.94 -14.84 -3.58
N GLY A 35 46.26 -13.80 -2.80
CA GLY A 35 45.63 -12.48 -2.88
C GLY A 35 45.73 -11.87 -4.28
N GLU A 36 44.74 -11.07 -4.64
CA GLU A 36 44.66 -10.46 -5.98
C GLU A 36 45.84 -9.53 -6.27
N SER A 37 46.27 -8.77 -5.25
CA SER A 37 47.45 -7.88 -5.30
C SER A 37 48.80 -8.57 -5.10
N ASN A 38 48.83 -9.89 -4.85
CA ASN A 38 50.09 -10.62 -4.69
C ASN A 38 50.69 -10.92 -6.08
N PRO A 39 51.96 -10.56 -6.36
CA PRO A 39 52.58 -10.75 -7.68
C PRO A 39 52.86 -12.23 -8.04
N GLN A 40 52.73 -13.16 -7.09
CA GLN A 40 52.89 -14.58 -7.38
C GLN A 40 51.86 -15.07 -8.42
N ASN A 41 52.35 -15.80 -9.43
CA ASN A 41 51.51 -16.39 -10.46
C ASN A 41 50.95 -17.73 -9.95
N SER A 42 49.64 -17.81 -9.77
CA SER A 42 48.94 -18.98 -9.23
C SER A 42 47.62 -19.19 -9.97
N LEU A 43 47.26 -20.45 -10.18
CA LEU A 43 45.96 -20.85 -10.76
C LEU A 43 44.79 -20.66 -9.78
N ILE A 44 45.07 -20.47 -8.48
CA ILE A 44 44.07 -20.24 -7.42
C ILE A 44 44.35 -18.86 -6.83
N LYS A 45 43.86 -17.82 -7.52
CA LYS A 45 44.14 -16.41 -7.19
C LYS A 45 42.87 -15.56 -7.18
N GLY A 46 42.75 -14.71 -6.16
CA GLY A 46 41.63 -13.77 -6.03
C GLY A 46 40.35 -14.39 -5.48
N ARG A 47 39.35 -13.53 -5.25
CA ARG A 47 38.14 -13.83 -4.45
C ARG A 47 37.27 -14.98 -4.98
N GLN A 48 37.37 -15.27 -6.28
CA GLN A 48 36.53 -16.24 -6.97
C GLN A 48 36.80 -17.70 -6.55
N HIS A 49 37.91 -17.95 -5.87
CA HIS A 49 38.29 -19.27 -5.37
C HIS A 49 38.00 -19.47 -3.88
N CYS A 50 37.45 -18.46 -3.20
CA CYS A 50 37.01 -18.60 -1.81
C CYS A 50 35.72 -19.42 -1.72
N PRO A 51 35.54 -20.20 -0.64
CA PRO A 51 34.23 -20.76 -0.30
C PRO A 51 33.21 -19.64 -0.16
N SER A 52 32.13 -19.69 -0.94
CA SER A 52 31.06 -18.70 -0.90
C SER A 52 29.74 -19.33 -1.31
N PHE A 53 28.64 -18.69 -0.90
CA PHE A 53 27.32 -19.13 -1.29
C PHE A 53 27.08 -18.92 -2.79
N ASN A 54 26.38 -19.87 -3.38
CA ASN A 54 25.80 -19.78 -4.71
C ASN A 54 24.28 -19.76 -4.57
N ILE A 55 23.71 -18.56 -4.54
CA ILE A 55 22.29 -18.34 -4.28
C ILE A 55 21.65 -17.82 -5.56
N ASP A 56 20.80 -18.64 -6.15
CA ASP A 56 20.02 -18.29 -7.35
C ASP A 56 18.61 -17.80 -6.95
N ASP A 57 18.06 -18.32 -5.84
CA ASP A 57 16.72 -18.02 -5.35
C ASP A 57 16.74 -17.42 -3.93
N GLU A 58 15.74 -16.59 -3.62
CA GLU A 58 15.53 -16.03 -2.28
C GLU A 58 15.21 -17.15 -1.27
N ILE A 59 15.85 -17.12 -0.11
CA ILE A 59 15.57 -18.06 0.98
C ILE A 59 14.37 -17.53 1.78
N LEU A 60 13.25 -18.23 1.71
CA LEU A 60 11.99 -17.88 2.35
C LEU A 60 11.69 -18.83 3.52
N LEU A 61 11.50 -18.30 4.72
CA LEU A 61 11.16 -19.09 5.92
C LEU A 61 9.76 -18.71 6.46
N PRO A 62 8.78 -19.64 6.42
CA PRO A 62 7.49 -19.41 7.05
C PRO A 62 7.63 -19.38 8.57
N ASN A 63 7.09 -18.33 9.20
CA ASN A 63 7.16 -18.13 10.63
C ASN A 63 6.46 -19.26 11.41
N GLY A 64 7.16 -19.88 12.36
CA GLY A 64 6.61 -20.93 13.23
C GLY A 64 6.44 -22.28 12.55
N VAL A 65 7.09 -22.50 11.40
CA VAL A 65 7.09 -23.78 10.69
C VAL A 65 8.48 -24.38 10.71
N ARG A 66 8.56 -25.70 10.93
CA ARG A 66 9.82 -26.45 10.88
C ARG A 66 10.27 -26.60 9.42
N LYS A 67 11.48 -26.12 9.10
CA LYS A 67 12.07 -26.21 7.76
C LYS A 67 13.56 -26.48 7.86
N GLU A 68 14.05 -27.32 6.96
CA GLU A 68 15.48 -27.37 6.61
C GLU A 68 15.83 -26.19 5.70
N ILE A 69 17.06 -25.67 5.82
CA ILE A 69 17.57 -24.61 4.93
C ILE A 69 18.66 -25.23 4.06
N SER A 70 18.49 -25.16 2.74
CA SER A 70 19.47 -25.68 1.78
C SER A 70 20.13 -24.53 1.02
N ILE A 71 21.46 -24.49 1.01
CA ILE A 71 22.24 -23.41 0.40
C ILE A 71 23.32 -24.02 -0.48
N GLY A 72 23.34 -23.66 -1.76
CA GLY A 72 24.43 -24.02 -2.66
C GLY A 72 25.72 -23.31 -2.29
N VAL A 73 26.86 -23.99 -2.35
CA VAL A 73 28.18 -23.44 -2.02
C VAL A 73 29.18 -23.75 -3.13
N LYS A 74 30.01 -22.76 -3.48
CA LYS A 74 31.12 -22.92 -4.44
C LYS A 74 32.45 -23.00 -3.71
N ASN A 75 33.41 -23.71 -4.31
CA ASN A 75 34.78 -23.85 -3.81
C ASN A 75 34.93 -24.42 -2.39
N LEU A 76 33.88 -25.02 -1.84
CA LEU A 76 33.93 -25.69 -0.54
C LEU A 76 34.95 -26.83 -0.60
N LEU A 77 35.80 -26.93 0.42
CA LEU A 77 36.71 -28.06 0.55
C LEU A 77 35.90 -29.35 0.81
N THR A 78 36.43 -30.48 0.36
CA THR A 78 35.85 -31.83 0.52
C THR A 78 35.33 -32.06 1.94
N PRO A 79 34.17 -32.73 2.09
CA PRO A 79 33.26 -32.47 3.21
C PRO A 79 33.89 -32.85 4.55
N LEU A 80 33.99 -31.84 5.41
CA LEU A 80 34.36 -31.96 6.82
C LEU A 80 33.06 -31.98 7.64
N GLU A 81 33.02 -32.75 8.72
CA GLU A 81 31.92 -32.66 9.68
C GLU A 81 32.03 -31.35 10.50
N GLY A 82 30.96 -30.97 11.20
CA GLY A 82 30.98 -29.81 12.10
C GLY A 82 30.56 -28.48 11.48
N PHE A 83 29.80 -28.48 10.38
CA PHE A 83 29.14 -27.27 9.89
C PHE A 83 27.96 -26.89 10.79
N GLN A 84 27.74 -25.60 10.95
CA GLN A 84 26.65 -25.03 11.72
C GLN A 84 26.05 -23.84 10.97
N CYS A 85 24.73 -23.69 11.02
CA CYS A 85 24.03 -22.52 10.52
C CYS A 85 23.58 -21.66 11.70
N VAL A 86 23.83 -20.36 11.61
CA VAL A 86 23.42 -19.36 12.59
C VAL A 86 22.47 -18.40 11.92
N VAL A 87 21.19 -18.43 12.32
CA VAL A 87 20.17 -17.50 11.85
C VAL A 87 19.96 -16.43 12.91
N GLU A 88 20.15 -15.17 12.52
CA GLU A 88 19.99 -14.01 13.39
C GLU A 88 18.72 -13.25 13.02
N ILE A 89 17.74 -13.25 13.93
CA ILE A 89 16.39 -12.69 13.78
C ILE A 89 16.18 -11.73 14.94
N GLU A 90 15.95 -10.44 14.66
CA GLU A 90 15.70 -9.41 15.69
C GLU A 90 16.79 -9.35 16.79
N GLY A 91 18.02 -9.75 16.46
CA GLY A 91 19.16 -9.81 17.39
C GLY A 91 19.29 -11.13 18.18
N ALA A 92 18.29 -12.00 18.14
CA ALA A 92 18.37 -13.36 18.66
C ALA A 92 19.09 -14.28 17.66
N LYS A 93 19.96 -15.18 18.14
CA LYS A 93 20.77 -16.07 17.31
C LYS A 93 20.39 -17.52 17.54
N GLU A 94 19.81 -18.14 16.53
CA GLU A 94 19.48 -19.56 16.50
C GLU A 94 20.58 -20.36 15.82
N ARG A 95 21.17 -21.33 16.52
CA ARG A 95 22.26 -22.18 16.00
C ARG A 95 21.77 -23.61 15.77
N VAL A 96 21.99 -24.13 14.57
CA VAL A 96 21.65 -25.51 14.19
C VAL A 96 22.83 -26.19 13.52
N PHE A 97 22.95 -27.51 13.68
CA PHE A 97 23.93 -28.29 12.93
C PHE A 97 23.59 -28.33 11.44
N ALA A 98 24.60 -28.50 10.59
CA ALA A 98 24.43 -28.60 9.15
C ALA A 98 25.24 -29.76 8.58
N ARG A 99 24.67 -30.39 7.55
CA ARG A 99 25.31 -31.47 6.79
C ARG A 99 25.60 -30.99 5.38
N VAL A 100 26.65 -31.52 4.76
CA VAL A 100 27.02 -31.16 3.39
C VAL A 100 26.71 -32.33 2.46
N ARG A 101 25.95 -32.08 1.39
CA ARG A 101 25.64 -33.05 0.35
C ARG A 101 25.74 -32.38 -1.01
N ASP A 102 26.54 -32.94 -1.92
CA ASP A 102 26.63 -32.47 -3.30
C ASP A 102 26.84 -30.94 -3.43
N ASN A 103 27.85 -30.40 -2.75
CA ASN A 103 28.14 -28.94 -2.66
C ASN A 103 27.00 -28.07 -2.12
N THR A 104 26.03 -28.67 -1.43
CA THR A 104 24.93 -27.98 -0.76
C THR A 104 25.08 -28.15 0.75
N VAL A 105 25.07 -27.04 1.48
CA VAL A 105 24.98 -27.04 2.94
C VAL A 105 23.50 -27.09 3.31
N ILE A 106 23.10 -28.13 4.04
CA ILE A 106 21.75 -28.37 4.51
C ILE A 106 21.74 -28.18 6.03
N CYS A 107 21.20 -27.06 6.48
CA CYS A 107 20.95 -26.79 7.89
C CYS A 107 19.83 -27.70 8.39
N ALA A 108 20.02 -28.28 9.59
CA ALA A 108 19.03 -29.14 10.21
C ALA A 108 17.68 -28.43 10.39
N GLU A 109 16.62 -29.23 10.39
CA GLU A 109 15.27 -28.74 10.55
C GLU A 109 15.10 -28.00 11.89
N ASN A 110 14.62 -26.76 11.82
CA ASN A 110 14.28 -25.97 13.00
C ASN A 110 13.09 -25.04 12.74
N MET A 111 12.51 -24.53 13.82
CA MET A 111 11.39 -23.59 13.80
C MET A 111 11.90 -22.18 14.08
N TYR A 112 11.71 -21.28 13.13
CA TYR A 112 12.14 -19.88 13.24
C TYR A 112 10.93 -18.96 13.42
N THR A 113 11.01 -18.03 14.38
CA THR A 113 9.92 -17.10 14.72
C THR A 113 10.44 -15.68 14.93
N TYR A 114 9.58 -14.69 14.68
CA TYR A 114 9.84 -13.27 14.97
C TYR A 114 8.62 -12.59 15.62
N GLU A 115 8.89 -11.59 16.46
CA GLU A 115 7.86 -10.93 17.28
C GLU A 115 7.11 -9.83 16.52
N ALA A 116 7.78 -9.10 15.61
CA ALA A 116 7.14 -8.00 14.91
C ALA A 116 5.84 -8.38 14.18
N GLU A 117 4.81 -7.54 14.31
CA GLU A 117 3.51 -7.70 13.65
C GLU A 117 3.51 -7.10 12.24
N ILE A 118 4.51 -7.49 11.45
CA ILE A 118 4.66 -7.13 10.04
C ILE A 118 4.76 -8.39 9.18
N GLY A 119 4.30 -8.30 7.93
CA GLY A 119 4.17 -9.48 7.05
C GLY A 119 5.49 -10.16 6.70
N GLN A 120 6.61 -9.43 6.70
CA GLN A 120 7.95 -9.95 6.38
C GLN A 120 9.03 -9.24 7.19
N VAL A 121 10.06 -9.98 7.59
CA VAL A 121 11.28 -9.47 8.24
C VAL A 121 12.50 -10.04 7.52
N GLN A 122 13.52 -9.19 7.35
CA GLN A 122 14.84 -9.61 6.88
C GLN A 122 15.67 -10.09 8.08
N ALA A 123 16.16 -11.32 7.99
CA ALA A 123 17.10 -11.92 8.91
C ALA A 123 18.41 -12.24 8.17
N SER A 124 19.42 -12.67 8.92
CA SER A 124 20.69 -13.07 8.32
C SER A 124 21.07 -14.49 8.68
N LEU A 125 21.58 -15.22 7.69
CA LEU A 125 22.02 -16.60 7.81
C LEU A 125 23.52 -16.65 7.59
N THR A 126 24.24 -17.16 8.58
CA THR A 126 25.69 -17.33 8.56
C THR A 126 26.02 -18.80 8.66
N VAL A 127 26.87 -19.31 7.79
CA VAL A 127 27.40 -20.68 7.90
C VAL A 127 28.78 -20.63 8.54
N LEU A 128 28.92 -21.42 9.61
CA LEU A 128 30.15 -21.60 10.37
C LEU A 128 30.64 -23.04 10.21
N TRP A 129 31.95 -23.23 10.31
CA TRP A 129 32.61 -24.53 10.35
C TRP A 129 33.48 -24.65 11.60
N ASN A 130 33.47 -25.81 12.26
CA ASN A 130 34.24 -26.05 13.49
C ASN A 130 34.05 -24.95 14.56
N GLY A 131 32.80 -24.52 14.77
CA GLY A 131 32.41 -23.54 15.78
C GLY A 131 32.51 -22.08 15.34
N ASP A 132 33.70 -21.64 14.90
CA ASP A 132 34.01 -20.21 14.68
C ASP A 132 34.50 -19.86 13.27
N THR A 133 34.74 -20.84 12.39
CA THR A 133 35.22 -20.55 11.04
C THR A 133 34.09 -20.01 10.18
N PHE A 134 34.12 -18.72 9.88
CA PHE A 134 33.18 -18.06 8.98
C PHE A 134 33.36 -18.54 7.53
N ILE A 135 32.29 -19.10 6.95
CA ILE A 135 32.23 -19.45 5.53
C ILE A 135 31.66 -18.27 4.75
N ASP A 136 30.37 -17.98 4.93
CA ASP A 136 29.70 -16.89 4.24
C ASP A 136 28.42 -16.47 4.98
N LYS A 137 27.85 -15.32 4.59
CA LYS A 137 26.63 -14.74 5.17
C LYS A 137 25.69 -14.24 4.06
N THR A 138 24.41 -14.54 4.21
CA THR A 138 23.34 -14.06 3.32
C THR A 138 22.13 -13.57 4.10
N ASN A 139 21.19 -12.94 3.41
CA ASN A 139 19.91 -12.54 3.95
C ASN A 139 18.87 -13.63 3.72
N VAL A 140 17.93 -13.72 4.65
CA VAL A 140 16.80 -14.66 4.62
C VAL A 140 15.55 -13.90 4.98
N THR A 141 14.46 -14.16 4.28
CA THR A 141 13.18 -13.48 4.51
C THR A 141 12.27 -14.39 5.33
N LEU A 142 11.95 -13.97 6.54
CA LEU A 142 10.89 -14.58 7.32
C LEU A 142 9.55 -13.93 6.97
N TYR A 143 8.48 -14.71 6.95
CA TYR A 143 7.15 -14.20 6.62
C TYR A 143 6.02 -14.87 7.40
N LYS A 144 4.96 -14.10 7.66
CA LYS A 144 3.72 -14.54 8.32
C LYS A 144 2.58 -14.59 7.29
N CYS A 145 2.14 -15.78 6.87
CA CYS A 145 1.03 -15.94 5.91
C CYS A 145 -0.27 -15.27 6.38
N HIS A 146 -0.57 -15.29 7.68
CA HIS A 146 -1.77 -14.67 8.22
C HIS A 146 -1.78 -13.15 8.05
N LEU A 147 -0.62 -12.50 8.19
CA LEU A 147 -0.48 -11.06 7.93
C LEU A 147 -0.46 -10.76 6.43
N LEU A 148 0.24 -11.56 5.63
CA LEU A 148 0.28 -11.41 4.18
C LEU A 148 -1.09 -11.66 3.51
N GLY A 149 -1.92 -12.51 4.08
CA GLY A 149 -3.29 -12.78 3.63
C GLY A 149 -4.34 -11.98 4.39
N SER A 150 -3.99 -10.82 4.95
CA SER A 150 -4.93 -9.98 5.71
C SER A 150 -5.06 -8.57 5.13
N HIS A 151 -6.21 -7.95 5.39
CA HIS A 151 -6.48 -6.55 5.09
C HIS A 151 -7.19 -5.90 6.29
N GLY A 152 -6.75 -4.71 6.71
CA GLY A 152 -7.35 -4.00 7.85
C GLY A 152 -7.36 -4.79 9.17
N GLY A 153 -6.37 -5.67 9.37
CA GLY A 153 -6.29 -6.54 10.55
C GLY A 153 -7.22 -7.77 10.52
N ARG A 154 -7.84 -8.09 9.38
CA ARG A 154 -8.72 -9.25 9.20
C ARG A 154 -8.21 -10.18 8.12
N ALA A 155 -8.36 -11.48 8.32
CA ALA A 155 -8.02 -12.48 7.33
C ALA A 155 -8.88 -12.33 6.06
N ASP A 156 -8.24 -12.32 4.90
CA ASP A 156 -8.85 -12.20 3.59
C ASP A 156 -8.42 -13.38 2.71
N CYS A 157 -9.38 -14.25 2.43
CA CYS A 157 -9.16 -15.43 1.59
C CYS A 157 -8.73 -15.06 0.18
N SER A 158 -9.30 -14.01 -0.40
CA SER A 158 -8.96 -13.60 -1.75
C SER A 158 -7.53 -13.05 -1.86
N LEU A 159 -7.01 -12.39 -0.82
CA LEU A 159 -5.60 -12.01 -0.72
C LEU A 159 -4.69 -13.21 -0.46
N CYS A 160 -5.10 -14.12 0.42
CA CYS A 160 -4.34 -15.33 0.71
C CYS A 160 -4.18 -16.20 -0.54
N MET A 161 -5.27 -16.49 -1.26
CA MET A 161 -5.28 -17.37 -2.43
C MET A 161 -4.62 -16.75 -3.67
N THR A 162 -4.53 -15.42 -3.75
CA THR A 162 -3.85 -14.74 -4.87
C THR A 162 -2.40 -14.39 -4.60
N ARG A 163 -1.91 -14.62 -3.38
CA ARG A 163 -0.53 -14.36 -3.02
C ARG A 163 0.43 -15.16 -3.91
N GLU A 164 1.61 -14.60 -4.16
CA GLU A 164 2.64 -15.25 -4.97
C GLU A 164 2.91 -16.68 -4.46
N ARG A 165 2.97 -17.64 -5.40
CA ARG A 165 3.12 -19.07 -5.09
C ARG A 165 4.40 -19.38 -4.30
N LYS A 166 5.43 -18.54 -4.37
CA LYS A 166 6.69 -18.68 -3.63
C LYS A 166 6.52 -18.74 -2.11
N TYR A 167 5.47 -18.09 -1.57
CA TYR A 167 5.17 -18.12 -0.14
C TYR A 167 4.38 -19.35 0.29
N GLN A 168 3.83 -20.12 -0.67
CA GLN A 168 3.02 -21.32 -0.43
C GLN A 168 1.95 -21.12 0.67
N CYS A 169 1.41 -19.91 0.78
CA CYS A 169 0.32 -19.62 1.68
C CYS A 169 -0.98 -20.21 1.11
N ALA A 170 -1.80 -20.77 1.98
CA ALA A 170 -3.07 -21.38 1.66
C ALA A 170 -4.15 -20.94 2.66
N TRP A 171 -5.40 -20.92 2.21
CA TRP A 171 -6.53 -20.63 3.08
C TRP A 171 -6.99 -21.90 3.79
N CYS A 172 -6.84 -21.92 5.11
CA CYS A 172 -7.06 -23.10 5.95
C CYS A 172 -8.13 -22.78 6.99
N GLY A 173 -9.32 -23.38 6.79
CA GLY A 173 -10.53 -23.07 7.55
C GLY A 173 -10.96 -21.61 7.35
N THR A 174 -10.57 -20.75 8.30
CA THR A 174 -10.91 -19.32 8.34
C THR A 174 -9.69 -18.40 8.37
N SER A 175 -8.49 -18.92 8.17
CA SER A 175 -7.25 -18.15 8.28
C SER A 175 -6.27 -18.47 7.14
N CYS A 176 -5.32 -17.56 6.90
CA CYS A 176 -4.25 -17.79 5.94
C CYS A 176 -3.01 -18.34 6.65
N SER A 177 -2.57 -19.53 6.28
CA SER A 177 -1.40 -20.19 6.87
C SER A 177 -0.54 -20.84 5.79
N TYR A 178 0.65 -21.29 6.15
CA TYR A 178 1.52 -22.00 5.21
C TYR A 178 0.92 -23.39 4.88
N SER A 179 0.92 -23.78 3.60
CA SER A 179 0.09 -24.90 3.11
C SER A 179 0.34 -26.23 3.81
N GLU A 180 1.61 -26.56 4.11
CA GLU A 180 1.96 -27.84 4.75
C GLU A 180 1.73 -27.81 6.28
N SER A 181 1.51 -26.62 6.85
CA SER A 181 1.21 -26.45 8.28
C SER A 181 -0.30 -26.43 8.59
N CYS A 182 -1.15 -26.61 7.57
CA CYS A 182 -2.59 -26.55 7.74
C CYS A 182 -3.15 -27.77 8.45
N ILE A 183 -3.86 -27.53 9.55
CA ILE A 183 -4.61 -28.55 10.28
C ILE A 183 -5.91 -28.88 9.53
N ASP A 184 -6.59 -27.84 9.05
CA ASP A 184 -7.82 -27.94 8.27
C ASP A 184 -7.52 -28.17 6.77
N PRO A 185 -8.46 -28.80 6.02
CA PRO A 185 -8.32 -28.93 4.58
C PRO A 185 -8.21 -27.55 3.92
N VAL A 186 -7.27 -27.43 2.99
CA VAL A 186 -7.09 -26.21 2.18
C VAL A 186 -8.36 -25.95 1.39
N ALA A 187 -8.97 -24.79 1.62
CA ALA A 187 -10.20 -24.42 0.94
C ALA A 187 -9.94 -24.16 -0.56
N THR A 188 -10.85 -24.61 -1.40
CA THR A 188 -10.79 -24.39 -2.86
C THR A 188 -11.58 -23.16 -3.31
N SER A 189 -12.43 -22.61 -2.43
CA SER A 189 -13.21 -21.41 -2.66
C SER A 189 -13.22 -20.52 -1.43
N CYS A 190 -13.32 -19.21 -1.67
CA CYS A 190 -13.42 -18.25 -0.59
C CYS A 190 -14.84 -18.15 -0.02
N PRO A 191 -14.97 -17.81 1.27
CA PRO A 191 -16.25 -17.42 1.84
C PRO A 191 -16.81 -16.20 1.12
N PRO A 192 -18.11 -15.90 1.30
CA PRO A 192 -18.72 -14.76 0.66
C PRO A 192 -18.06 -13.43 1.06
N PRO A 193 -18.15 -12.41 0.19
CA PRO A 193 -17.57 -11.10 0.45
C PRO A 193 -18.18 -10.43 1.67
N HIS A 194 -17.34 -9.78 2.47
CA HIS A 194 -17.75 -8.94 3.60
C HIS A 194 -17.41 -7.49 3.27
N ILE A 195 -18.39 -6.59 3.38
CA ILE A 195 -18.20 -5.16 3.12
C ILE A 195 -18.11 -4.44 4.46
N ASP A 196 -16.98 -3.79 4.71
CA ASP A 196 -16.72 -3.04 5.94
C ASP A 196 -17.11 -1.57 5.80
N TRP A 197 -16.80 -0.98 4.66
CA TRP A 197 -16.95 0.45 4.46
C TRP A 197 -17.36 0.78 3.03
N ILE A 198 -18.22 1.79 2.91
CA ILE A 198 -18.67 2.36 1.65
C ILE A 198 -18.62 3.87 1.79
N HIS A 199 -17.96 4.54 0.84
CA HIS A 199 -17.87 5.99 0.83
C HIS A 199 -17.78 6.57 -0.59
N PRO A 200 -18.50 7.66 -0.88
CA PRO A 200 -19.51 8.29 -0.04
C PRO A 200 -20.76 7.39 0.09
N LEU A 201 -21.59 7.61 1.13
CA LEU A 201 -22.85 6.89 1.32
C LEU A 201 -24.01 7.46 0.50
N SER A 202 -23.79 8.58 -0.20
CA SER A 202 -24.81 9.21 -1.02
C SER A 202 -24.19 9.95 -2.20
N GLY A 203 -24.96 10.10 -3.27
CA GLY A 203 -24.59 10.84 -4.48
C GLY A 203 -25.82 11.43 -5.18
N PRO A 204 -25.60 12.30 -6.18
CA PRO A 204 -26.67 12.93 -6.94
C PRO A 204 -27.47 11.92 -7.77
N LEU A 205 -28.72 12.26 -8.08
CA LEU A 205 -29.61 11.43 -8.92
C LEU A 205 -29.02 11.16 -10.32
N GLU A 206 -28.24 12.11 -10.82
CA GLU A 206 -27.56 12.09 -12.10
C GLU A 206 -26.41 11.06 -12.15
N GLY A 207 -25.91 10.61 -11.00
CA GLY A 207 -24.77 9.71 -10.90
C GLY A 207 -23.42 10.42 -11.10
N GLY A 208 -22.40 9.69 -11.55
CA GLY A 208 -21.03 10.17 -11.68
C GLY A 208 -20.21 10.05 -10.38
N THR A 209 -20.83 9.65 -9.26
CA THR A 209 -20.14 9.45 -8.00
C THR A 209 -19.18 8.28 -8.06
N LEU A 210 -17.93 8.55 -7.71
CA LEU A 210 -16.93 7.56 -7.40
C LEU A 210 -17.18 7.00 -5.99
N VAL A 211 -17.62 5.75 -5.93
CA VAL A 211 -17.89 5.03 -4.69
C VAL A 211 -16.74 4.08 -4.40
N THR A 212 -16.11 4.24 -3.26
CA THR A 212 -15.09 3.36 -2.72
C THR A 212 -15.74 2.36 -1.78
N ILE A 213 -15.51 1.08 -2.03
CA ILE A 213 -15.97 -0.04 -1.20
C ILE A 213 -14.74 -0.77 -0.67
N GLU A 214 -14.63 -0.85 0.65
CA GLU A 214 -13.60 -1.61 1.34
C GLU A 214 -14.23 -2.76 2.11
N GLY A 215 -13.51 -3.86 2.19
CA GLY A 215 -14.00 -5.10 2.77
C GLY A 215 -13.01 -6.23 2.56
N SER A 216 -13.47 -7.45 2.85
CA SER A 216 -12.70 -8.68 2.67
C SER A 216 -13.39 -9.67 1.75
N ASN A 217 -12.61 -10.57 1.15
CA ASN A 217 -13.08 -11.62 0.24
C ASN A 217 -13.82 -11.06 -0.98
N LEU A 218 -13.49 -9.84 -1.41
CA LEU A 218 -14.16 -9.14 -2.52
C LEU A 218 -13.87 -9.76 -3.90
N GLY A 219 -12.99 -10.76 -3.94
CA GLY A 219 -12.70 -11.55 -5.13
C GLY A 219 -11.62 -10.90 -6.02
N SER A 220 -10.91 -11.75 -6.76
CA SER A 220 -9.70 -11.37 -7.48
C SER A 220 -9.82 -11.38 -9.00
N LYS A 221 -10.99 -11.73 -9.56
CA LYS A 221 -11.19 -11.78 -11.01
C LYS A 221 -11.44 -10.38 -11.58
N VAL A 222 -10.34 -9.72 -11.89
CA VAL A 222 -10.23 -8.50 -12.69
C VAL A 222 -10.79 -8.78 -14.10
N LYS A 223 -11.72 -7.95 -14.55
CA LYS A 223 -12.45 -7.99 -15.83
C LYS A 223 -13.58 -9.02 -15.95
N LYS A 224 -14.77 -8.64 -15.49
CA LYS A 224 -16.00 -8.92 -16.23
C LYS A 224 -16.74 -7.61 -16.47
N LYS A 225 -16.88 -7.22 -17.74
CA LYS A 225 -17.90 -6.24 -18.16
C LYS A 225 -19.26 -6.86 -17.82
N TYR A 226 -19.84 -6.50 -16.69
CA TYR A 226 -21.21 -6.88 -16.39
C TYR A 226 -22.14 -5.93 -17.15
N LYS A 227 -22.72 -6.41 -18.25
CA LYS A 227 -23.96 -5.83 -18.78
C LYS A 227 -25.10 -6.42 -17.98
N THR A 228 -25.76 -5.60 -17.18
CA THR A 228 -27.01 -6.02 -16.54
C THR A 228 -27.97 -4.84 -16.55
N ALA A 229 -29.13 -5.05 -17.21
CA ALA A 229 -30.29 -4.17 -17.19
C ALA A 229 -30.03 -2.67 -17.45
N GLY A 230 -29.28 -2.31 -18.50
CA GLY A 230 -29.18 -0.93 -18.98
C GLY A 230 -28.22 0.01 -18.23
N TYR A 231 -27.55 -0.46 -17.18
CA TYR A 231 -26.56 0.34 -16.43
C TYR A 231 -25.13 -0.13 -16.74
N HIS A 232 -24.25 0.80 -17.10
CA HIS A 232 -22.83 0.52 -17.35
C HIS A 232 -22.02 0.89 -16.11
N TRP A 233 -21.60 -0.11 -15.34
CA TRP A 233 -20.70 0.08 -14.20
C TRP A 233 -19.28 -0.30 -14.63
N TRP A 234 -18.32 0.57 -14.35
CA TRP A 234 -16.90 0.24 -14.44
C TRP A 234 -16.29 0.27 -13.05
N TYR A 235 -15.39 -0.68 -12.78
CA TYR A 235 -14.71 -0.81 -11.50
C TYR A 235 -13.21 -0.99 -11.71
N THR A 236 -12.43 -0.38 -10.81
CA THR A 236 -10.98 -0.55 -10.71
C THR A 236 -10.69 -1.26 -9.39
N LEU A 237 -9.99 -2.39 -9.47
CA LEU A 237 -9.55 -3.17 -8.32
C LEU A 237 -8.21 -2.65 -7.83
N TYR A 238 -8.13 -2.30 -6.56
CA TYR A 238 -6.89 -2.07 -5.83
C TYR A 238 -6.67 -3.21 -4.84
N THR A 239 -5.43 -3.42 -4.41
CA THR A 239 -5.02 -4.44 -3.44
C THR A 239 -5.71 -4.33 -2.07
N SER A 240 -6.47 -3.25 -1.83
CA SER A 240 -7.14 -2.92 -0.58
C SER A 240 -8.60 -2.44 -0.74
N GLY A 241 -9.18 -2.46 -1.94
CA GLY A 241 -10.54 -1.96 -2.15
C GLY A 241 -11.01 -1.96 -3.60
N ILE A 242 -12.32 -1.79 -3.79
CA ILE A 242 -12.94 -1.66 -5.11
C ILE A 242 -13.51 -0.26 -5.27
N GLN A 243 -13.07 0.43 -6.31
CA GLN A 243 -13.70 1.68 -6.73
C GLN A 243 -14.74 1.38 -7.81
N TYR A 244 -15.97 1.85 -7.59
CA TYR A 244 -17.06 1.80 -8.55
C TYR A 244 -17.38 3.21 -9.04
N PHE A 245 -17.63 3.36 -10.33
CA PHE A 245 -18.29 4.54 -10.87
C PHE A 245 -19.77 4.29 -11.00
N SER A 246 -20.57 5.11 -10.33
CA SER A 246 -22.00 5.19 -10.64
C SER A 246 -22.17 5.90 -11.99
N GLN A 247 -22.75 5.22 -12.98
CA GLN A 247 -23.14 5.85 -14.24
C GLN A 247 -24.65 6.02 -14.28
N ASN A 248 -25.08 7.24 -14.67
CA ASN A 248 -26.42 7.70 -15.00
C ASN A 248 -27.61 6.78 -14.66
N CYS A 249 -28.50 7.25 -13.79
CA CYS A 249 -29.90 6.83 -13.80
C CYS A 249 -30.64 7.51 -14.98
N LEU A 250 -30.19 7.28 -16.22
CA LEU A 250 -30.90 7.68 -17.43
C LEU A 250 -32.05 6.69 -17.68
N SER A 251 -33.02 6.66 -16.77
CA SER A 251 -34.35 6.17 -17.10
C SER A 251 -35.35 7.19 -16.59
N ASN A 252 -36.28 7.56 -17.48
CA ASN A 252 -37.45 8.40 -17.24
C ASN A 252 -38.43 7.83 -16.18
N TRP A 253 -37.94 7.03 -15.23
CA TRP A 253 -38.71 6.23 -14.28
C TRP A 253 -38.53 6.71 -12.82
N CYS A 254 -37.64 7.68 -12.55
CA CYS A 254 -37.54 8.37 -11.26
C CYS A 254 -38.21 9.76 -11.27
N LYS A 255 -39.21 9.96 -12.13
CA LYS A 255 -40.18 11.06 -12.02
C LYS A 255 -41.54 10.48 -11.65
N PHE A 256 -41.66 9.92 -10.45
CA PHE A 256 -42.95 9.86 -9.79
C PHE A 256 -42.78 9.98 -8.28
N GLU A 257 -43.69 10.76 -7.76
CA GLU A 257 -43.80 11.39 -6.46
C GLU A 257 -44.01 10.38 -5.32
N TRP A 258 -43.55 10.77 -4.13
CA TRP A 258 -43.86 10.24 -2.79
C TRP A 258 -43.34 8.84 -2.39
N SER A 259 -42.51 8.89 -1.34
CA SER A 259 -42.44 8.00 -0.17
C SER A 259 -42.80 6.52 -0.35
N HIS A 260 -41.90 5.67 0.15
CA HIS A 260 -41.96 4.21 0.32
C HIS A 260 -41.25 3.39 -0.78
N ALA A 261 -40.05 2.93 -0.40
CA ALA A 261 -39.47 1.64 -0.80
C ALA A 261 -39.09 1.43 -2.28
N CYS A 262 -37.94 1.99 -2.71
CA CYS A 262 -37.14 1.34 -3.75
C CYS A 262 -36.39 0.14 -3.12
N SER A 263 -37.10 -0.96 -2.91
CA SER A 263 -36.60 -2.18 -2.25
C SER A 263 -36.55 -3.39 -3.19
N SER A 264 -36.24 -3.20 -4.46
CA SER A 264 -36.00 -4.35 -5.36
C SER A 264 -35.19 -3.98 -6.61
N CYS A 265 -33.91 -3.68 -6.43
CA CYS A 265 -32.90 -3.98 -7.45
C CYS A 265 -32.26 -5.33 -7.07
N CYS A 266 -32.98 -6.42 -7.36
CA CYS A 266 -32.57 -7.78 -7.03
C CYS A 266 -31.47 -8.28 -7.98
N TRP A 267 -30.28 -8.45 -7.43
CA TRP A 267 -29.11 -9.13 -8.00
C TRP A 267 -29.42 -10.61 -8.26
N LYS A 268 -29.17 -11.11 -9.49
CA LYS A 268 -29.19 -12.55 -9.79
C LYS A 268 -27.81 -13.01 -10.31
N GLN A 269 -26.91 -13.40 -9.40
CA GLN A 269 -26.21 -14.70 -9.44
C GLN A 269 -25.32 -14.92 -8.19
N SER A 270 -25.59 -16.05 -7.52
CA SER A 270 -24.74 -16.90 -6.67
C SER A 270 -23.61 -16.31 -5.80
N TRP A 271 -23.88 -15.21 -5.09
CA TRP A 271 -23.67 -15.03 -3.64
C TRP A 271 -24.00 -13.55 -3.36
N SER A 272 -25.18 -13.26 -2.83
CA SER A 272 -25.59 -11.89 -2.51
C SER A 272 -25.37 -11.63 -1.02
N HIS A 273 -24.17 -11.17 -0.66
CA HIS A 273 -24.03 -10.51 0.64
C HIS A 273 -24.61 -9.10 0.55
N LYS A 274 -25.60 -8.81 1.39
CA LYS A 274 -26.20 -7.49 1.50
C LYS A 274 -25.31 -6.66 2.44
N SER A 275 -24.71 -5.59 1.92
CA SER A 275 -24.06 -4.58 2.77
C SER A 275 -25.04 -4.11 3.85
N SER A 276 -24.56 -3.92 5.07
CA SER A 276 -25.34 -3.34 6.18
C SER A 276 -25.69 -1.86 5.90
N ARG A 277 -24.87 -1.17 5.09
CA ARG A 277 -25.06 0.23 4.70
C ARG A 277 -25.41 0.34 3.23
N LYS A 278 -26.47 1.08 2.91
CA LYS A 278 -26.95 1.29 1.54
C LYS A 278 -26.43 2.64 1.02
N PHE A 279 -26.09 2.68 -0.26
CA PHE A 279 -25.85 3.93 -0.97
C PHE A 279 -27.18 4.57 -1.33
N HIS A 280 -27.29 5.90 -1.17
CA HIS A 280 -28.51 6.66 -1.41
C HIS A 280 -28.34 7.70 -2.51
N TYR A 281 -29.25 7.70 -3.48
CA TYR A 281 -29.35 8.77 -4.47
C TYR A 281 -30.22 9.90 -3.91
N LYS A 282 -29.74 11.14 -3.99
CA LYS A 282 -30.44 12.33 -3.47
C LYS A 282 -30.39 13.48 -4.48
N ALA A 283 -31.46 14.27 -4.54
CA ALA A 283 -31.46 15.51 -5.30
C ALA A 283 -30.62 16.57 -4.60
N VAL A 284 -29.82 17.31 -5.35
CA VAL A 284 -29.04 18.45 -4.85
C VAL A 284 -29.81 19.72 -5.16
N GLU A 285 -29.98 20.58 -4.17
CA GLU A 285 -30.67 21.87 -4.37
C GLU A 285 -29.81 23.00 -3.81
N LEU A 286 -29.81 24.13 -4.51
CA LEU A 286 -29.14 25.35 -4.11
C LEU A 286 -30.19 26.45 -3.92
N THR A 287 -30.28 26.98 -2.70
CA THR A 287 -31.34 27.93 -2.29
C THR A 287 -30.83 29.35 -2.10
N GLY A 288 -29.54 29.55 -1.84
CA GLY A 288 -28.99 30.89 -1.70
C GLY A 288 -27.47 30.97 -1.65
N VAL A 289 -26.94 32.17 -1.90
CA VAL A 289 -25.51 32.48 -1.91
C VAL A 289 -25.27 33.78 -1.12
N TYR A 290 -24.30 33.78 -0.22
CA TYR A 290 -23.94 34.96 0.59
C TYR A 290 -22.44 34.98 0.93
N PRO A 291 -21.74 36.13 0.97
CA PRO A 291 -22.21 37.46 0.56
C PRO A 291 -22.39 37.56 -0.96
N ASN A 292 -23.13 38.55 -1.42
CA ASN A 292 -23.38 38.81 -2.84
C ASN A 292 -22.42 39.84 -3.45
N VAL A 293 -21.45 40.36 -2.69
CA VAL A 293 -20.47 41.37 -3.13
C VAL A 293 -19.09 41.10 -2.54
N GLY A 294 -18.02 41.41 -3.28
CA GLY A 294 -16.65 41.40 -2.77
C GLY A 294 -15.62 42.03 -3.74
N PRO A 295 -14.34 42.13 -3.33
CA PRO A 295 -13.30 42.82 -4.09
C PRO A 295 -12.87 42.08 -5.37
N GLN A 296 -12.44 42.83 -6.37
CA GLN A 296 -11.91 42.35 -7.66
C GLN A 296 -10.79 41.33 -7.47
N SER A 297 -9.91 41.55 -6.50
CA SER A 297 -8.81 40.65 -6.17
C SER A 297 -9.26 39.24 -5.75
N GLY A 298 -10.54 39.04 -5.45
CA GLY A 298 -11.09 37.77 -4.99
C GLY A 298 -10.85 37.55 -3.50
N GLY A 299 -10.78 36.29 -3.08
CA GLY A 299 -10.56 35.93 -1.68
C GLY A 299 -11.82 36.02 -0.80
N THR A 300 -12.96 36.37 -1.38
CA THR A 300 -14.24 36.41 -0.66
C THR A 300 -14.70 34.99 -0.38
N ARG A 301 -15.05 34.68 0.87
CA ARG A 301 -15.63 33.39 1.25
C ARG A 301 -17.15 33.44 1.02
N LEU A 302 -17.62 32.74 0.00
CA LEU A 302 -19.03 32.52 -0.28
C LEU A 302 -19.55 31.32 0.50
N TYR A 303 -20.77 31.46 1.00
CA TYR A 303 -21.58 30.45 1.67
C TYR A 303 -22.78 30.14 0.79
N LEU A 304 -22.76 28.96 0.18
CA LEU A 304 -23.83 28.42 -0.63
C LEU A 304 -24.73 27.60 0.29
N LYS A 305 -26.02 27.99 0.40
CA LYS A 305 -27.04 27.30 1.19
C LYS A 305 -27.94 26.45 0.30
N GLY A 306 -28.37 25.30 0.78
CA GLY A 306 -29.13 24.35 -0.03
C GLY A 306 -29.49 23.07 0.70
N SER A 307 -29.68 21.99 -0.06
CA SER A 307 -29.92 20.64 0.44
C SER A 307 -29.01 19.62 -0.24
N ASN A 308 -28.56 18.62 0.54
CA ASN A 308 -27.65 17.55 0.11
C ASN A 308 -26.33 18.01 -0.53
N LEU A 309 -25.77 19.13 -0.07
CA LEU A 309 -24.55 19.72 -0.65
C LEU A 309 -23.24 18.98 -0.33
N ASN A 310 -23.26 18.04 0.63
CA ASN A 310 -22.09 17.25 1.04
C ASN A 310 -22.04 15.84 0.44
N ILE A 311 -22.93 15.51 -0.50
CA ILE A 311 -22.96 14.20 -1.14
C ILE A 311 -21.92 14.11 -2.26
N GLY A 312 -21.76 12.91 -2.82
CA GLY A 312 -20.93 12.69 -3.99
C GLY A 312 -19.44 12.62 -3.69
N SER A 313 -18.63 12.54 -4.74
CA SER A 313 -17.19 12.29 -4.66
C SER A 313 -16.34 13.50 -5.07
N GLN A 314 -16.85 14.36 -5.96
CA GLN A 314 -16.20 15.55 -6.46
C GLN A 314 -17.17 16.73 -6.43
N VAL A 315 -16.67 17.90 -6.05
CA VAL A 315 -17.45 19.14 -6.01
C VAL A 315 -16.63 20.26 -6.64
N GLU A 316 -17.24 20.98 -7.59
CA GLU A 316 -16.67 22.12 -8.28
C GLU A 316 -17.69 23.27 -8.26
N VAL A 317 -17.21 24.50 -8.04
CA VAL A 317 -18.03 25.72 -8.07
C VAL A 317 -17.38 26.72 -9.00
N MET A 318 -18.14 27.28 -9.94
CA MET A 318 -17.70 28.34 -10.84
C MET A 318 -18.63 29.55 -10.75
N LEU A 319 -18.07 30.74 -10.86
CA LEU A 319 -18.77 32.01 -11.03
C LEU A 319 -18.56 32.45 -12.47
N ASP A 320 -19.54 32.19 -13.34
CA ASP A 320 -19.33 32.15 -14.79
C ASP A 320 -18.15 31.21 -15.14
N ASP A 321 -17.07 31.75 -15.70
CA ASP A 321 -15.84 31.00 -16.02
C ASP A 321 -14.75 31.11 -14.92
N LEU A 322 -15.06 31.76 -13.79
CA LEU A 322 -14.11 31.97 -12.69
C LEU A 322 -14.22 30.86 -11.63
N PRO A 323 -13.18 30.07 -11.38
CA PRO A 323 -13.26 28.97 -10.42
C PRO A 323 -13.34 29.48 -8.97
N CYS A 324 -14.27 28.93 -8.19
CA CYS A 324 -14.37 29.18 -6.75
C CYS A 324 -13.78 28.00 -5.98
N ARG A 325 -12.73 28.25 -5.18
CA ARG A 325 -12.00 27.19 -4.47
C ARG A 325 -12.83 26.66 -3.31
N VAL A 326 -13.34 25.44 -3.44
CA VAL A 326 -14.22 24.80 -2.45
C VAL A 326 -13.42 24.29 -1.24
N GLU A 327 -13.87 24.61 -0.03
CA GLU A 327 -13.33 24.06 1.22
C GLU A 327 -14.20 22.87 1.67
N ARG A 328 -13.94 21.68 1.11
CA ARG A 328 -14.82 20.51 1.30
C ARG A 328 -14.90 20.00 2.74
N SER A 329 -13.86 20.20 3.54
CA SER A 329 -13.84 19.82 4.96
C SER A 329 -14.90 20.56 5.80
N LEU A 330 -15.40 21.69 5.31
CA LEU A 330 -16.45 22.49 5.95
C LEU A 330 -17.85 22.25 5.34
N ALA A 331 -17.98 21.34 4.37
CA ALA A 331 -19.25 21.06 3.72
C ALA A 331 -20.21 20.29 4.64
N SER A 332 -21.44 20.74 4.70
CA SER A 332 -22.56 20.11 5.38
C SER A 332 -23.69 19.81 4.39
N SER A 333 -24.71 19.07 4.82
CA SER A 333 -25.88 18.83 3.96
C SER A 333 -26.57 20.13 3.52
N SER A 334 -26.51 21.19 4.35
CA SER A 334 -27.21 22.45 4.12
C SER A 334 -26.33 23.58 3.60
N GLN A 335 -25.00 23.44 3.65
CA GLN A 335 -24.10 24.53 3.31
C GLN A 335 -22.74 24.03 2.80
N ILE A 336 -22.23 24.69 1.75
CA ILE A 336 -20.84 24.57 1.30
C ILE A 336 -20.19 25.96 1.20
N SER A 337 -18.90 26.05 1.50
CA SER A 337 -18.15 27.29 1.36
C SER A 337 -17.11 27.22 0.25
N CYS A 338 -16.98 28.30 -0.52
CA CYS A 338 -15.93 28.43 -1.53
C CYS A 338 -15.30 29.83 -1.48
N ARG A 339 -14.04 29.94 -1.93
CA ARG A 339 -13.30 31.19 -1.99
C ARG A 339 -13.17 31.67 -3.42
N THR A 340 -13.64 32.89 -3.70
CA THR A 340 -13.60 33.48 -5.05
C THR A 340 -12.17 33.71 -5.54
N THR A 341 -11.95 33.57 -6.85
CA THR A 341 -10.72 34.01 -7.51
C THR A 341 -10.83 35.45 -8.00
N ARG A 342 -9.73 35.99 -8.51
CA ARG A 342 -9.65 37.33 -9.10
C ARG A 342 -10.58 37.45 -10.32
N SER A 343 -11.31 38.55 -10.39
CA SER A 343 -12.08 38.96 -11.56
C SER A 343 -11.21 39.74 -12.56
N PRO A 344 -11.46 39.61 -13.88
CA PRO A 344 -10.77 40.41 -14.89
C PRO A 344 -11.06 41.91 -14.78
N VAL A 345 -12.24 42.30 -14.28
CA VAL A 345 -12.66 43.71 -14.17
C VAL A 345 -13.27 44.03 -12.79
N PRO A 346 -13.14 45.27 -12.28
CA PRO A 346 -13.59 45.65 -10.94
C PRO A 346 -15.10 45.70 -10.75
N SER A 347 -15.89 45.82 -11.82
CA SER A 347 -17.37 45.88 -11.76
C SER A 347 -17.99 44.69 -12.49
N TYR A 348 -17.46 43.49 -12.26
CA TYR A 348 -17.93 42.27 -12.90
C TYR A 348 -19.17 41.72 -12.17
N VAL A 349 -20.32 41.77 -12.83
CA VAL A 349 -21.56 41.14 -12.35
C VAL A 349 -21.57 39.70 -12.83
N VAL A 350 -21.53 38.75 -11.90
CA VAL A 350 -21.56 37.33 -12.23
C VAL A 350 -22.95 36.97 -12.71
N SER A 351 -23.08 36.37 -13.89
CA SER A 351 -24.39 36.03 -14.47
C SER A 351 -24.97 34.78 -13.83
N GLN A 352 -24.12 33.78 -13.57
CA GLN A 352 -24.52 32.52 -12.96
C GLN A 352 -23.41 31.92 -12.09
N LEU A 353 -23.83 31.25 -11.02
CA LEU A 353 -22.99 30.29 -10.30
C LEU A 353 -23.32 28.90 -10.82
N ILE A 354 -22.29 28.13 -11.15
CA ILE A 354 -22.40 26.73 -11.59
C ILE A 354 -21.83 25.85 -10.47
N LEU A 355 -22.69 25.09 -9.81
CA LEU A 355 -22.33 24.08 -8.81
C LEU A 355 -22.39 22.70 -9.47
N ARG A 356 -21.25 22.02 -9.53
CA ARG A 356 -21.15 20.65 -10.05
C ARG A 356 -20.81 19.72 -8.91
N ILE A 357 -21.66 18.73 -8.67
CA ILE A 357 -21.39 17.63 -7.74
C ILE A 357 -21.45 16.36 -8.55
N ASP A 358 -20.31 15.74 -8.82
CA ASP A 358 -20.19 14.61 -9.75
C ASP A 358 -20.92 14.87 -11.09
N GLY A 359 -21.99 14.12 -11.40
CA GLY A 359 -22.82 14.30 -12.58
C GLY A 359 -23.93 15.36 -12.46
N ALA A 360 -24.22 15.86 -11.26
CA ALA A 360 -25.20 16.94 -11.08
C ALA A 360 -24.60 18.29 -11.47
N ASN A 361 -25.42 19.11 -12.13
CA ASN A 361 -25.06 20.47 -12.54
C ASN A 361 -26.21 21.43 -12.20
N ILE A 362 -25.99 22.27 -11.19
CA ILE A 362 -26.99 23.22 -10.66
C ILE A 362 -26.52 24.63 -10.95
N THR A 363 -27.41 25.47 -11.51
CA THR A 363 -27.13 26.87 -11.78
C THR A 363 -27.90 27.80 -10.84
N TYR A 364 -27.31 28.94 -10.49
CA TYR A 364 -27.94 29.99 -9.68
C TYR A 364 -27.67 31.36 -10.30
N ALA A 365 -28.73 32.07 -10.68
CA ALA A 365 -28.61 33.35 -11.39
C ALA A 365 -28.18 34.50 -10.46
N ASN A 366 -27.38 35.42 -11.01
CA ASN A 366 -26.94 36.66 -10.35
C ASN A 366 -26.41 36.45 -8.90
N PRO A 367 -25.46 35.52 -8.69
CA PRO A 367 -25.03 35.09 -7.34
C PRO A 367 -24.17 36.14 -6.61
N PHE A 368 -23.40 36.95 -7.35
CA PHE A 368 -22.29 37.71 -6.80
C PHE A 368 -21.89 38.87 -7.73
N THR A 369 -21.39 39.96 -7.15
CA THR A 369 -20.83 41.11 -7.89
C THR A 369 -19.45 41.45 -7.36
N TYR A 370 -18.47 41.48 -8.26
CA TYR A 370 -17.16 42.02 -7.95
C TYR A 370 -17.21 43.55 -7.94
N THR A 371 -16.48 44.14 -6.99
CA THR A 371 -16.33 45.58 -6.78
C THR A 371 -14.85 45.95 -6.76
N SER A 372 -14.54 47.24 -6.94
CA SER A 372 -13.16 47.73 -6.84
C SER A 372 -12.50 47.34 -5.52
N ASP A 373 -11.21 47.04 -5.57
CA ASP A 373 -10.44 46.71 -4.37
C ASP A 373 -10.48 47.86 -3.35
N PRO A 374 -10.66 47.55 -2.04
CA PRO A 374 -10.75 48.57 -1.01
C PRO A 374 -9.44 49.34 -0.89
N THR A 375 -9.53 50.65 -0.65
CA THR A 375 -8.37 51.51 -0.41
C THR A 375 -8.32 51.93 1.05
N LEU A 376 -7.18 51.67 1.70
CA LEU A 376 -6.93 52.14 3.06
C LEU A 376 -6.50 53.62 2.99
N ARG A 377 -7.38 54.53 3.41
CA ARG A 377 -7.09 55.98 3.36
C ARG A 377 -6.31 56.48 4.57
N TYR A 378 -6.70 56.07 5.77
CA TYR A 378 -6.03 56.44 7.01
C TYR A 378 -6.22 55.34 8.06
N ILE A 379 -5.24 55.17 8.95
CA ILE A 379 -5.36 54.36 10.16
C ILE A 379 -5.29 55.34 11.32
N HIS A 380 -6.28 55.31 12.21
CA HIS A 380 -6.26 56.10 13.44
C HIS A 380 -6.79 55.26 14.60
N PRO A 381 -6.10 55.25 15.76
CA PRO A 381 -4.83 55.94 16.06
C PRO A 381 -3.61 55.27 15.42
N LEU A 382 -2.53 56.02 15.19
CA LEU A 382 -1.27 55.51 14.60
C LEU A 382 -0.40 54.72 15.60
N LYS A 383 -0.84 54.56 16.85
CA LYS A 383 -0.11 53.89 17.92
C LYS A 383 -1.04 52.92 18.64
N SER A 384 -0.49 51.80 19.11
CA SER A 384 -1.21 50.77 19.86
C SER A 384 -0.41 50.30 21.09
N PHE A 385 -1.07 49.60 22.01
CA PHE A 385 -0.39 48.94 23.12
C PHE A 385 0.39 47.72 22.61
N MET A 386 1.51 47.39 23.27
CA MET A 386 2.33 46.21 22.93
C MET A 386 1.52 44.90 23.01
N SER A 387 0.56 44.82 23.92
CA SER A 387 -0.36 43.69 24.08
C SER A 387 -1.43 43.59 22.98
N GLY A 388 -1.52 44.61 22.10
CA GLY A 388 -2.66 44.77 21.18
C GLY A 388 -3.96 45.13 21.91
N GLY A 389 -5.05 45.21 21.14
CA GLY A 389 -6.39 45.56 21.61
C GLY A 389 -6.57 47.05 21.92
N HIS A 390 -7.40 47.72 21.12
CA HIS A 390 -8.00 49.01 21.46
C HIS A 390 -9.51 48.83 21.36
N MET A 391 -10.25 49.31 22.36
CA MET A 391 -11.73 49.35 22.32
C MET A 391 -12.22 50.43 21.37
#